data_AF-A0A2Z5PJI5-F1
#
_entry.id   AF-A0A2Z5PJI5-F1
#
_cell.length_a   1.000
_cell.length_b   1.000
_cell.length_c   1.000
_cell.angle_alpha   90.00
_cell.angle_beta   90.00
_cell.angle_gamma   90.00
#
_symmetry.space_group_name_H-M   'P 1'
#
loop_
_entity.id
_entity.type
_entity.pdbx_description
1 polymer ?
#
loop_
_entity_poly.entity_id
_entity_poly.type
_entity_poly.pdbx_seq_one_letter_code
_entity_poly.pdbx_strand_id
1 'polypeptide(L)'
;MKKFLVGFILFSMIVSVIPGAVIDDCDTTCICCTEWEPYGLYAGQNELVGNVSVRVCGDNLEYKYEITEPGWCISEVHLNALTEMPEKDENNTWYAGKYMTKSGNPKVGKFEVNEECLCTTEYSGSLKLDDFKPCWGDKLYIAAHAVVCRCDIEKKCVEAEEGESWAVGFENYIMGDSTGNDENRYDPYRCLGVANVLSGDRENFTSLGRNGSIELFFENEICGDGDCSTPDLEVYEITYNQNTGWEELISVEAYYGGSYHPVGIALNANGSTAVKDSFINYFNLPCECIEKIRITDMSTGASGKQVFDYDIDGVKANYWCISEYTCTDDCETAWGNGASFPGNNWAMYFEYPSCMCD
;
A
#
# COMPACT_ATOMS: atom_id res chain seq x y z
N MET A 1 15.43 15.76 -22.39
CA MET A 1 14.39 14.98 -23.09
C MET A 1 13.84 13.98 -22.10
N LYS A 2 12.51 14.01 -21.93
CA LYS A 2 11.71 13.25 -20.98
C LYS A 2 12.02 11.75 -21.01
N LYS A 3 11.99 11.10 -19.85
CA LYS A 3 11.16 9.90 -19.57
C LYS A 3 11.19 9.63 -18.05
N PHE A 4 10.04 9.86 -17.43
CA PHE A 4 9.66 9.37 -16.11
C PHE A 4 9.55 7.85 -16.17
N LEU A 5 10.03 7.14 -15.14
CA LEU A 5 9.67 5.76 -14.87
C LEU A 5 8.93 5.75 -13.54
N VAL A 6 7.71 5.23 -13.61
CA VAL A 6 6.70 5.10 -12.55
C VAL A 6 7.02 3.88 -11.69
N GLY A 7 6.55 3.90 -10.44
CA GLY A 7 6.91 3.03 -9.33
C GLY A 7 6.84 1.52 -9.58
N PHE A 8 7.73 0.81 -8.88
CA PHE A 8 7.66 -0.63 -8.70
C PHE A 8 7.21 -0.91 -7.26
N ILE A 9 6.02 -1.49 -7.14
CA ILE A 9 5.50 -2.10 -5.92
C ILE A 9 6.33 -3.37 -5.69
N LEU A 10 7.06 -3.44 -4.57
CA LEU A 10 7.80 -4.63 -4.16
C LEU A 10 6.87 -5.51 -3.33
N PHE A 11 6.34 -6.58 -3.93
CA PHE A 11 5.62 -7.63 -3.20
C PHE A 11 6.64 -8.56 -2.51
N SER A 12 6.68 -8.54 -1.19
CA SER A 12 7.43 -9.50 -0.38
C SER A 12 6.74 -10.87 -0.43
N MET A 13 7.30 -11.83 -1.14
CA MET A 13 6.94 -13.25 -1.00
C MET A 13 7.58 -13.80 0.28
N ILE A 14 6.77 -14.04 1.31
CA ILE A 14 7.17 -14.87 2.45
C ILE A 14 7.15 -16.33 2.01
N VAL A 15 8.33 -16.92 1.79
CA VAL A 15 8.47 -18.36 1.57
C VAL A 15 8.41 -19.07 2.93
N SER A 16 7.23 -19.59 3.28
CA SER A 16 7.08 -20.55 4.38
C SER A 16 7.51 -21.94 3.90
N VAL A 17 8.67 -22.40 4.36
CA VAL A 17 9.15 -23.76 4.07
C VAL A 17 8.53 -24.72 5.10
N ILE A 18 7.39 -25.32 4.75
CA ILE A 18 6.88 -26.49 5.46
C ILE A 18 7.53 -27.74 4.83
N PRO A 19 8.25 -28.60 5.57
CA PRO A 19 8.74 -29.86 5.04
C PRO A 19 7.58 -30.85 4.95
N GLY A 20 7.16 -31.18 3.72
CA GLY A 20 6.27 -32.31 3.44
C GLY A 20 4.99 -31.93 2.72
N ALA A 21 5.10 -31.44 1.48
CA ALA A 21 3.99 -31.45 0.53
C ALA A 21 4.39 -32.32 -0.67
N VAL A 22 3.47 -33.21 -1.02
CA VAL A 22 3.56 -34.14 -2.13
C VAL A 22 3.62 -33.33 -3.43
N ILE A 23 4.58 -33.65 -4.29
CA ILE A 23 4.73 -33.03 -5.61
C ILE A 23 3.56 -33.58 -6.45
N ASP A 24 2.55 -32.74 -6.69
CA ASP A 24 1.57 -33.01 -7.74
C ASP A 24 2.11 -32.45 -9.05
N ASP A 25 1.99 -33.26 -10.08
CA ASP A 25 2.72 -33.18 -11.34
C ASP A 25 2.10 -32.13 -12.27
N CYS A 26 2.52 -30.86 -12.16
CA CYS A 26 2.24 -29.83 -13.16
C CYS A 26 3.35 -29.77 -14.22
N ASP A 27 3.47 -30.83 -15.01
CA ASP A 27 4.29 -30.82 -16.21
C ASP A 27 3.61 -29.94 -17.30
N THR A 28 4.37 -29.01 -17.88
CA THR A 28 4.02 -27.96 -18.89
C THR A 28 3.31 -26.69 -18.37
N THR A 29 4.12 -25.70 -17.92
CA THR A 29 3.90 -24.23 -18.00
C THR A 29 2.52 -23.65 -17.63
N CYS A 30 1.86 -24.14 -16.57
CA CYS A 30 0.74 -23.40 -15.97
C CYS A 30 1.24 -22.14 -15.24
N ILE A 31 0.95 -20.97 -15.82
CA ILE A 31 0.99 -19.69 -15.12
C ILE A 31 0.09 -19.81 -13.87
N CYS A 32 0.64 -19.57 -12.68
CA CYS A 32 -0.09 -19.67 -11.40
C CYS A 32 -1.23 -18.64 -11.28
N CYS A 33 -1.05 -17.49 -11.92
CA CYS A 33 -2.00 -16.39 -12.02
C CYS A 33 -1.74 -15.64 -13.32
N THR A 34 -2.76 -15.44 -14.14
CA THR A 34 -2.65 -14.57 -15.32
C THR A 34 -2.34 -13.12 -14.91
N GLU A 35 -1.91 -12.31 -15.88
CA GLU A 35 -1.82 -10.87 -15.69
C GLU A 35 -3.20 -10.26 -15.39
N TRP A 36 -3.19 -9.10 -14.75
CA TRP A 36 -4.39 -8.30 -14.51
C TRP A 36 -4.89 -7.68 -15.82
N GLU A 37 -6.15 -7.95 -16.14
CA GLU A 37 -6.83 -7.38 -17.30
C GLU A 37 -7.80 -6.29 -16.83
N PRO A 38 -7.48 -5.00 -17.09
CA PRO A 38 -8.30 -3.87 -16.65
C PRO A 38 -9.42 -3.55 -17.65
N TYR A 39 -10.61 -3.27 -17.11
CA TYR A 39 -11.77 -2.79 -17.84
C TYR A 39 -12.26 -1.49 -17.21
N GLY A 40 -12.43 -0.43 -18.02
CA GLY A 40 -12.92 0.85 -17.52
C GLY A 40 -14.28 0.70 -16.84
N LEU A 41 -14.45 1.29 -15.66
CA LEU A 41 -15.69 1.30 -14.90
C LEU A 41 -16.46 2.59 -15.22
N TYR A 42 -17.57 2.46 -15.95
CA TYR A 42 -18.35 3.61 -16.44
C TYR A 42 -19.62 3.82 -15.62
N ALA A 43 -19.69 4.92 -14.89
CA ALA A 43 -20.88 5.42 -14.19
C ALA A 43 -21.79 6.22 -15.12
N GLY A 44 -23.10 6.17 -14.89
CA GLY A 44 -24.06 6.99 -15.64
C GLY A 44 -23.97 6.83 -17.17
N GLN A 45 -23.60 5.63 -17.65
CA GLN A 45 -23.32 5.25 -19.05
C GLN A 45 -22.02 5.76 -19.67
N ASN A 46 -21.50 6.92 -19.29
CA ASN A 46 -20.42 7.57 -20.04
C ASN A 46 -19.29 8.17 -19.18
N GLU A 47 -19.44 8.24 -17.86
CA GLU A 47 -18.42 8.80 -16.97
C GLU A 47 -17.47 7.68 -16.52
N LEU A 48 -16.23 7.72 -17.01
CA LEU A 48 -15.20 6.80 -16.53
C LEU A 48 -14.79 7.22 -15.12
N VAL A 49 -15.11 6.40 -14.12
CA VAL A 49 -14.82 6.70 -12.70
C VAL A 49 -13.66 5.87 -12.14
N GLY A 50 -13.30 4.78 -12.83
CA GLY A 50 -12.33 3.83 -12.31
C GLY A 50 -12.10 2.67 -13.26
N ASN A 51 -11.60 1.56 -12.71
CA ASN A 51 -11.44 0.30 -13.42
C ASN A 51 -11.97 -0.86 -12.57
N VAL A 52 -12.39 -1.92 -13.24
CA VAL A 52 -12.45 -3.27 -12.69
C VAL A 52 -11.39 -4.11 -13.41
N SER A 53 -10.43 -4.59 -12.64
CA SER A 53 -9.35 -5.46 -13.11
C SER A 53 -9.64 -6.88 -12.68
N VAL A 54 -9.37 -7.86 -13.55
CA VAL A 54 -9.57 -9.28 -13.25
C VAL A 54 -8.38 -10.12 -13.67
N ARG A 55 -8.16 -11.23 -12.98
CA ARG A 55 -7.19 -12.27 -13.37
C ARG A 55 -7.66 -13.64 -12.91
N VAL A 56 -7.19 -14.68 -13.58
CA VAL A 56 -7.48 -16.07 -13.21
C VAL A 56 -6.26 -16.65 -12.48
N CYS A 57 -6.49 -17.13 -11.27
CA CYS A 57 -5.50 -17.74 -10.37
C CYS A 57 -6.00 -19.12 -9.93
N GLY A 58 -5.50 -20.18 -10.57
CA GLY A 58 -6.03 -21.53 -10.37
C GLY A 58 -7.52 -21.60 -10.71
N ASP A 59 -8.34 -22.06 -9.76
CA ASP A 59 -9.80 -22.19 -9.90
C ASP A 59 -10.56 -20.90 -9.55
N ASN A 60 -9.88 -19.77 -9.36
CA ASN A 60 -10.51 -18.51 -8.94
C ASN A 60 -10.35 -17.42 -9.99
N LEU A 61 -11.40 -16.64 -10.16
CA LEU A 61 -11.35 -15.29 -10.72
C LEU A 61 -11.08 -14.32 -9.58
N GLU A 62 -9.87 -13.75 -9.55
CA GLU A 62 -9.59 -12.61 -8.68
C GLU A 62 -10.02 -11.32 -9.38
N TYR A 63 -10.58 -10.39 -8.61
CA TYR A 63 -11.06 -9.12 -9.11
C TYR A 63 -10.67 -7.97 -8.19
N LYS A 64 -10.45 -6.79 -8.79
CA LYS A 64 -10.15 -5.55 -8.10
C LYS A 64 -10.92 -4.40 -8.74
N TYR A 65 -11.76 -3.72 -7.96
CA TYR A 65 -12.38 -2.45 -8.32
C TYR A 65 -11.53 -1.33 -7.76
N GLU A 66 -11.24 -0.32 -8.58
CA GLU A 66 -10.41 0.83 -8.23
C GLU A 66 -11.03 2.11 -8.78
N ILE A 67 -11.39 3.05 -7.91
CA ILE A 67 -11.80 4.40 -8.31
C ILE A 67 -10.55 5.22 -8.61
N THR A 68 -10.47 5.75 -9.83
CA THR A 68 -9.36 6.61 -10.26
C THR A 68 -9.78 8.07 -10.41
N GLU A 69 -11.10 8.35 -10.46
CA GLU A 69 -11.63 9.70 -10.54
C GLU A 69 -11.92 10.25 -9.12
N PRO A 70 -11.27 11.36 -8.70
CA PRO A 70 -11.46 11.91 -7.37
C PRO A 70 -12.91 12.27 -7.03
N GLY A 71 -13.30 12.01 -5.77
CA GLY A 71 -14.62 12.36 -5.24
C GLY A 71 -15.71 11.31 -5.51
N TRP A 72 -15.36 10.17 -6.10
CA TRP A 72 -16.21 8.99 -6.20
C TRP A 72 -15.75 7.90 -5.21
N CYS A 73 -16.68 7.11 -4.71
CA CYS A 73 -16.42 5.92 -3.90
C CYS A 73 -17.38 4.79 -4.29
N ILE A 74 -16.96 3.55 -4.11
CA ILE A 74 -17.73 2.33 -4.29
C ILE A 74 -18.61 2.13 -3.05
N SER A 75 -19.93 2.14 -3.22
CA SER A 75 -20.88 1.80 -2.15
C SER A 75 -21.28 0.32 -2.17
N GLU A 76 -21.35 -0.27 -3.37
CA GLU A 76 -21.71 -1.67 -3.59
C GLU A 76 -20.91 -2.25 -4.75
N VAL A 77 -20.62 -3.55 -4.71
CA VAL A 77 -20.13 -4.31 -5.86
C VAL A 77 -20.97 -5.56 -6.10
N HIS A 78 -21.16 -5.87 -7.37
CA HIS A 78 -21.91 -7.04 -7.83
C HIS A 78 -21.15 -7.67 -8.98
N LEU A 79 -20.77 -8.94 -8.85
CA LEU A 79 -19.99 -9.63 -9.88
C LEU A 79 -20.49 -11.05 -10.10
N ASN A 80 -20.60 -11.42 -11.37
CA ASN A 80 -20.82 -12.81 -11.77
C ASN A 80 -19.97 -13.15 -12.98
N ALA A 81 -19.56 -14.41 -13.09
CA ALA A 81 -18.74 -14.90 -14.19
C ALA A 81 -19.23 -16.29 -14.64
N LEU A 82 -19.54 -16.46 -15.92
CA LEU A 82 -20.04 -17.71 -16.48
C LEU A 82 -19.34 -18.04 -17.80
N THR A 83 -19.34 -19.33 -18.18
CA THR A 83 -18.67 -19.81 -19.40
C THR A 83 -19.53 -19.72 -20.67
N GLU A 84 -20.78 -19.29 -20.53
CA GLU A 84 -21.70 -19.05 -21.63
C GLU A 84 -21.95 -17.55 -21.79
N MET A 85 -22.06 -17.07 -23.03
CA MET A 85 -22.38 -15.67 -23.31
C MET A 85 -23.81 -15.34 -22.86
N PRO A 86 -24.09 -14.14 -22.32
CA PRO A 86 -25.45 -13.72 -22.01
C PRO A 86 -26.34 -13.66 -23.26
N GLU A 87 -27.40 -14.47 -23.29
CA GLU A 87 -28.37 -14.49 -24.40
C GLU A 87 -29.82 -14.43 -23.90
N LYS A 88 -30.73 -13.92 -24.76
CA LYS A 88 -32.16 -13.88 -24.48
C LYS A 88 -32.83 -15.23 -24.80
N ASP A 89 -32.39 -16.26 -24.10
CA ASP A 89 -32.93 -17.63 -24.16
C ASP A 89 -33.20 -18.12 -22.73
N GLU A 90 -34.35 -18.80 -22.52
CA GLU A 90 -34.70 -19.37 -21.22
C GLU A 90 -33.84 -20.60 -20.85
N ASN A 91 -33.08 -21.15 -21.79
CA ASN A 91 -32.13 -22.24 -21.54
C ASN A 91 -30.69 -21.75 -21.27
N ASN A 92 -30.39 -20.47 -21.53
CA ASN A 92 -29.09 -19.89 -21.27
C ASN A 92 -28.79 -19.87 -19.76
N THR A 93 -27.56 -20.18 -19.38
CA THR A 93 -27.13 -20.29 -17.97
C THR A 93 -27.34 -19.00 -17.18
N TRP A 94 -27.24 -17.82 -17.79
CA TRP A 94 -27.54 -16.56 -17.10
C TRP A 94 -29.01 -16.44 -16.70
N TYR A 95 -29.92 -16.96 -17.53
CA TYR A 95 -31.34 -17.02 -17.20
C TYR A 95 -31.64 -18.16 -16.21
N ALA A 96 -31.12 -19.36 -16.46
CA ALA A 96 -31.33 -20.53 -15.62
C ALA A 96 -30.79 -20.33 -14.20
N GLY A 97 -29.63 -19.68 -14.07
CA GLY A 97 -29.03 -19.22 -12.82
C GLY A 97 -29.77 -18.04 -12.17
N LYS A 98 -30.83 -17.52 -12.81
CA LYS A 98 -31.67 -16.40 -12.36
C LYS A 98 -30.92 -15.07 -12.24
N TYR A 99 -29.79 -14.93 -12.91
CA TYR A 99 -28.99 -13.71 -13.01
C TYR A 99 -29.55 -12.70 -14.01
N MET A 100 -30.43 -13.13 -14.93
CA MET A 100 -31.10 -12.27 -15.90
C MET A 100 -32.63 -12.40 -15.86
N THR A 101 -33.33 -11.38 -16.36
CA THR A 101 -34.77 -11.42 -16.66
C THR A 101 -35.02 -12.10 -18.01
N LYS A 102 -36.27 -12.51 -18.29
CA LYS A 102 -36.69 -12.99 -19.62
C LYS A 102 -36.47 -11.95 -20.74
N SER A 103 -36.43 -10.67 -20.38
CA SER A 103 -36.18 -9.61 -21.35
C SER A 103 -34.70 -9.44 -21.69
N GLY A 104 -33.79 -10.12 -20.98
CA GLY A 104 -32.35 -10.03 -21.18
C GLY A 104 -31.64 -9.02 -20.27
N ASN A 105 -32.32 -8.46 -19.27
CA ASN A 105 -31.69 -7.51 -18.34
C ASN A 105 -31.04 -8.27 -17.18
N PRO A 106 -29.81 -7.94 -16.74
CA PRO A 106 -29.26 -8.49 -15.52
C PRO A 106 -30.06 -8.11 -14.27
N LYS A 107 -29.98 -8.97 -13.25
CA LYS A 107 -30.56 -8.80 -11.91
C LYS A 107 -29.40 -8.67 -10.92
N VAL A 108 -28.89 -7.45 -10.80
CA VAL A 108 -27.67 -7.09 -10.07
C VAL A 108 -27.59 -7.71 -8.65
N GLY A 109 -28.61 -7.55 -7.79
CA GLY A 109 -28.65 -8.20 -6.46
C GLY A 109 -28.94 -9.71 -6.42
N LYS A 110 -28.68 -10.42 -7.53
CA LYS A 110 -28.72 -11.89 -7.62
C LYS A 110 -27.39 -12.48 -8.06
N PHE A 111 -26.39 -11.65 -8.32
CA PHE A 111 -25.05 -12.11 -8.66
C PHE A 111 -24.40 -12.82 -7.46
N GLU A 112 -23.39 -13.63 -7.76
CA GLU A 112 -22.72 -14.45 -6.76
C GLU A 112 -21.92 -13.60 -5.77
N VAL A 113 -21.20 -12.60 -6.29
CA VAL A 113 -20.68 -11.49 -5.49
C VAL A 113 -21.78 -10.44 -5.40
N ASN A 114 -22.14 -10.08 -4.17
CA ASN A 114 -23.12 -9.04 -3.87
C ASN A 114 -22.76 -8.42 -2.51
N GLU A 115 -21.97 -7.36 -2.55
CA GLU A 115 -21.39 -6.71 -1.39
C GLU A 115 -21.92 -5.28 -1.33
N GLU A 116 -22.38 -4.88 -0.15
CA GLU A 116 -23.06 -3.61 0.09
C GLU A 116 -22.40 -2.86 1.25
N CYS A 117 -22.70 -1.56 1.40
CA CYS A 117 -22.21 -0.73 2.51
C CYS A 117 -20.68 -0.63 2.61
N LEU A 118 -19.97 -0.65 1.48
CA LEU A 118 -18.50 -0.63 1.44
C LEU A 118 -17.92 0.76 1.72
N CYS A 119 -18.41 1.75 0.99
CA CYS A 119 -17.90 3.12 0.91
C CYS A 119 -16.36 3.21 0.94
N THR A 120 -15.74 2.82 -0.17
CA THR A 120 -14.28 2.76 -0.32
C THR A 120 -13.87 3.17 -1.73
N THR A 121 -12.61 3.53 -1.96
CA THR A 121 -12.08 3.75 -3.30
C THR A 121 -11.56 2.46 -3.95
N GLU A 122 -11.33 1.41 -3.16
CA GLU A 122 -10.85 0.12 -3.66
C GLU A 122 -11.59 -1.04 -2.99
N TYR A 123 -11.93 -2.06 -3.77
CA TYR A 123 -12.49 -3.30 -3.27
C TYR A 123 -11.98 -4.48 -4.08
N SER A 124 -11.53 -5.54 -3.40
CA SER A 124 -11.02 -6.73 -4.07
C SER A 124 -11.59 -8.00 -3.46
N GLY A 125 -11.59 -9.07 -4.24
CA GLY A 125 -12.06 -10.37 -3.80
C GLY A 125 -11.75 -11.47 -4.80
N SER A 126 -12.32 -12.64 -4.55
CA SER A 126 -12.20 -13.80 -5.41
C SER A 126 -13.55 -14.48 -5.59
N LEU A 127 -13.81 -14.95 -6.81
CA LEU A 127 -14.96 -15.75 -7.18
C LEU A 127 -14.47 -17.12 -7.66
N LYS A 128 -15.01 -18.19 -7.09
CA LYS A 128 -14.65 -19.54 -7.52
C LYS A 128 -15.27 -19.87 -8.88
N LEU A 129 -14.49 -20.47 -9.77
CA LEU A 129 -14.90 -20.91 -11.09
C LEU A 129 -15.05 -22.44 -11.08
N ASP A 130 -16.28 -22.94 -10.99
CA ASP A 130 -16.50 -24.38 -10.81
C ASP A 130 -16.23 -25.21 -12.11
N ASP A 131 -16.29 -24.60 -13.29
CA ASP A 131 -16.20 -25.31 -14.58
C ASP A 131 -15.37 -24.57 -15.67
N PHE A 132 -14.47 -23.67 -15.30
CA PHE A 132 -13.67 -22.91 -16.27
C PHE A 132 -12.30 -23.55 -16.56
N LYS A 133 -12.05 -23.94 -17.81
CA LYS A 133 -10.78 -24.54 -18.24
C LYS A 133 -10.13 -23.73 -19.36
N PRO A 134 -9.37 -22.68 -19.01
CA PRO A 134 -8.92 -21.72 -19.99
C PRO A 134 -7.95 -22.32 -21.02
N CYS A 135 -7.13 -23.32 -20.64
CA CYS A 135 -6.27 -24.03 -21.59
C CYS A 135 -7.00 -24.87 -22.64
N TRP A 136 -8.31 -25.11 -22.47
CA TRP A 136 -9.09 -25.92 -23.42
C TRP A 136 -10.03 -25.07 -24.28
N GLY A 137 -9.83 -23.74 -24.28
CA GLY A 137 -10.55 -22.81 -25.13
C GLY A 137 -11.89 -22.36 -24.57
N ASP A 138 -12.17 -22.63 -23.29
CA ASP A 138 -13.33 -22.08 -22.61
C ASP A 138 -13.25 -20.56 -22.60
N LYS A 139 -14.40 -19.92 -22.83
CA LYS A 139 -14.54 -18.47 -22.68
C LYS A 139 -15.13 -18.17 -21.31
N LEU A 140 -14.79 -17.01 -20.75
CA LEU A 140 -15.37 -16.52 -19.51
C LEU A 140 -15.99 -15.15 -19.76
N TYR A 141 -17.27 -15.02 -19.44
CA TYR A 141 -18.04 -13.79 -19.59
C TYR A 141 -18.35 -13.25 -18.20
N ILE A 142 -17.90 -12.02 -17.94
CA ILE A 142 -17.93 -11.41 -16.62
C ILE A 142 -18.84 -10.19 -16.65
N ALA A 143 -19.78 -10.15 -15.72
CA ALA A 143 -20.64 -9.01 -15.47
C ALA A 143 -20.20 -8.35 -14.16
N ALA A 144 -19.45 -7.26 -14.27
CA ALA A 144 -18.96 -6.49 -13.15
C ALA A 144 -19.74 -5.17 -13.05
N HIS A 145 -20.46 -5.00 -11.95
CA HIS A 145 -21.27 -3.83 -11.65
C HIS A 145 -20.85 -3.26 -10.30
N ALA A 146 -20.86 -1.94 -10.20
CA ALA A 146 -20.73 -1.24 -8.93
C ALA A 146 -21.82 -0.19 -8.80
N VAL A 147 -22.24 0.09 -7.57
CA VAL A 147 -22.87 1.38 -7.26
C VAL A 147 -21.75 2.28 -6.76
N VAL A 148 -21.61 3.44 -7.39
CA VAL A 148 -20.63 4.46 -6.99
C VAL A 148 -21.36 5.70 -6.55
N CYS A 149 -20.90 6.33 -5.47
CA CYS A 149 -21.50 7.55 -4.94
C CYS A 149 -20.44 8.63 -4.83
N ARG A 150 -20.87 9.90 -4.87
CA ARG A 150 -20.02 10.98 -4.39
C ARG A 150 -19.69 10.74 -2.93
N CYS A 151 -18.45 10.98 -2.53
CA CYS A 151 -18.03 10.79 -1.15
C CYS A 151 -17.19 11.94 -0.62
N ASP A 152 -17.37 12.19 0.68
CA ASP A 152 -16.51 13.06 1.47
C ASP A 152 -15.37 12.23 2.05
N ILE A 153 -14.18 12.84 2.12
CA ILE A 153 -12.96 12.21 2.63
C ILE A 153 -12.55 12.96 3.89
N GLU A 154 -12.49 12.25 5.01
CA GLU A 154 -11.91 12.74 6.25
C GLU A 154 -10.58 12.03 6.50
N LYS A 155 -9.53 12.79 6.78
CA LYS A 155 -8.25 12.22 7.21
C LYS A 155 -8.27 12.05 8.72
N LYS A 156 -7.92 10.87 9.21
CA LYS A 156 -7.90 10.55 10.63
C LYS A 156 -6.55 10.00 11.05
N CYS A 157 -6.10 10.45 12.21
CA CYS A 157 -4.96 9.85 12.90
C CYS A 157 -5.43 8.68 13.75
N VAL A 158 -4.84 7.51 13.51
CA VAL A 158 -5.10 6.29 14.28
C VAL A 158 -3.79 5.72 14.77
N GLU A 159 -3.82 5.12 15.95
CA GLU A 159 -2.65 4.45 16.53
C GLU A 159 -2.23 3.29 15.62
N ALA A 160 -0.94 3.20 15.33
CA ALA A 160 -0.38 2.09 14.57
C ALA A 160 -0.35 0.81 15.41
N GLU A 161 -0.55 -0.35 14.79
CA GLU A 161 -0.51 -1.61 15.52
C GLU A 161 0.91 -1.94 16.05
N GLU A 162 0.97 -2.76 17.10
CA GLU A 162 2.24 -3.12 17.73
C GLU A 162 3.15 -3.89 16.74
N GLY A 163 4.35 -3.34 16.49
CA GLY A 163 5.34 -3.94 15.59
C GLY A 163 5.26 -3.46 14.15
N GLU A 164 4.27 -2.64 13.82
CA GLU A 164 4.15 -1.99 12.51
C GLU A 164 4.85 -0.61 12.53
N SER A 165 4.66 0.20 11.48
CA SER A 165 4.99 1.64 11.42
C SER A 165 6.46 2.07 11.49
N TRP A 166 7.38 1.18 11.14
CA TRP A 166 8.79 1.53 10.91
C TRP A 166 8.98 2.17 9.53
N ALA A 167 10.04 2.97 9.38
CA ALA A 167 10.46 3.47 8.07
C ALA A 167 10.75 2.27 7.13
N VAL A 168 10.12 2.26 5.96
CA VAL A 168 10.21 1.15 4.99
C VAL A 168 11.06 1.49 3.78
N GLY A 169 11.39 2.76 3.60
CA GLY A 169 12.29 3.20 2.55
C GLY A 169 12.80 4.62 2.77
N PHE A 170 13.69 5.03 1.88
CA PHE A 170 14.33 6.33 1.94
C PHE A 170 14.46 6.98 0.57
N GLU A 171 14.63 8.30 0.58
CA GLU A 171 15.03 9.11 -0.57
C GLU A 171 16.12 10.10 -0.17
N ASN A 172 16.80 10.69 -1.16
CA ASN A 172 17.69 11.84 -0.97
C ASN A 172 18.68 11.69 0.20
N TYR A 173 19.28 10.50 0.35
CA TYR A 173 20.40 10.30 1.27
C TYR A 173 21.60 11.13 0.80
N ILE A 174 22.02 12.07 1.64
CA ILE A 174 23.17 12.93 1.44
C ILE A 174 24.13 12.63 2.59
N MET A 175 25.22 11.93 2.27
CA MET A 175 26.29 11.69 3.23
C MET A 175 27.02 13.00 3.55
N GLY A 176 27.15 13.28 4.85
CA GLY A 176 27.90 14.42 5.39
C GLY A 176 29.40 14.16 5.55
N ASP A 177 30.05 15.00 6.35
CA ASP A 177 31.48 14.88 6.65
C ASP A 177 31.73 13.72 7.63
N SER A 178 32.26 12.60 7.14
CA SER A 178 32.53 11.41 7.94
C SER A 178 33.59 11.63 9.03
N THR A 179 33.36 11.02 10.19
CA THR A 179 34.34 10.98 11.30
C THR A 179 35.25 9.75 11.28
N GLY A 180 35.05 8.82 10.34
CA GLY A 180 35.82 7.58 10.23
C GLY A 180 36.01 7.04 8.79
N ASN A 181 36.79 5.97 8.68
CA ASN A 181 37.12 5.30 7.41
C ASN A 181 36.23 4.08 7.10
N ASP A 182 35.16 3.87 7.87
CA ASP A 182 34.30 2.71 7.73
C ASP A 182 33.10 3.05 6.83
N GLU A 183 33.28 2.83 5.52
CA GLU A 183 32.27 3.15 4.50
C GLU A 183 30.94 2.40 4.73
N ASN A 184 30.98 1.24 5.38
CA ASN A 184 29.79 0.44 5.66
C ASN A 184 28.79 1.19 6.57
N ARG A 185 29.26 2.12 7.42
CA ARG A 185 28.38 2.89 8.30
C ARG A 185 27.41 3.80 7.55
N TYR A 186 27.70 4.15 6.30
CA TYR A 186 26.97 5.15 5.52
C TYR A 186 26.02 4.51 4.48
N ASP A 187 25.45 3.36 4.83
CA ASP A 187 24.51 2.62 4.01
C ASP A 187 23.06 2.91 4.47
N PRO A 188 22.26 3.65 3.67
CA PRO A 188 20.92 4.11 4.05
C PRO A 188 19.87 3.00 4.18
N TYR A 189 20.18 1.77 3.78
CA TYR A 189 19.25 0.65 3.97
C TYR A 189 19.24 0.12 5.41
N ARG A 190 20.24 0.47 6.23
CA ARG A 190 20.44 -0.12 7.55
C ARG A 190 19.53 0.44 8.64
N CYS A 191 18.92 1.60 8.42
CA CYS A 191 17.95 2.21 9.36
C CYS A 191 16.49 1.85 9.03
N LEU A 192 16.24 0.99 8.04
CA LEU A 192 14.89 0.59 7.64
C LEU A 192 14.41 -0.60 8.47
N GLY A 193 13.11 -0.62 8.76
CA GLY A 193 12.47 -1.65 9.57
C GLY A 193 12.76 -1.50 11.07
N VAL A 194 12.59 -2.61 11.80
CA VAL A 194 12.71 -2.65 13.25
C VAL A 194 14.15 -2.36 13.68
N ALA A 195 14.32 -1.41 14.61
CA ALA A 195 15.63 -1.12 15.17
C ALA A 195 16.26 -2.37 15.82
N ASN A 196 17.44 -2.77 15.33
CA ASN A 196 18.10 -3.96 15.83
C ASN A 196 18.85 -3.69 17.14
N VAL A 197 18.18 -3.96 18.26
CA VAL A 197 18.74 -3.80 19.60
C VAL A 197 19.72 -4.90 20.02
N LEU A 198 19.96 -5.95 19.24
CA LEU A 198 20.65 -7.14 19.75
C LEU A 198 22.14 -7.24 19.40
N SER A 199 22.67 -6.41 18.49
CA SER A 199 24.06 -6.50 18.05
C SER A 199 24.73 -5.14 17.91
N GLY A 200 25.89 -4.98 18.56
CA GLY A 200 26.80 -3.84 18.35
C GLY A 200 27.60 -3.95 17.06
N ASP A 201 26.99 -4.59 16.07
CA ASP A 201 27.54 -4.72 14.73
C ASP A 201 27.31 -3.40 13.99
N ARG A 202 28.31 -2.98 13.23
CA ARG A 202 28.28 -1.75 12.44
C ARG A 202 27.34 -1.85 11.24
N GLU A 203 26.69 -3.01 11.08
CA GLU A 203 25.72 -3.33 10.03
C GLU A 203 24.26 -3.03 10.36
N ASN A 204 23.98 -2.44 11.53
CA ASN A 204 22.60 -2.24 11.99
C ASN A 204 22.12 -0.78 12.06
N PHE A 205 22.94 0.17 11.60
CA PHE A 205 22.58 1.59 11.62
C PHE A 205 23.03 2.28 10.35
N THR A 206 22.37 3.41 10.05
CA THR A 206 22.77 4.38 9.04
C THR A 206 23.36 5.60 9.71
N SER A 207 24.64 5.83 9.51
CA SER A 207 25.30 7.08 9.87
C SER A 207 25.02 8.13 8.81
N LEU A 208 24.66 9.33 9.23
CA LEU A 208 24.45 10.45 8.29
C LEU A 208 25.76 11.14 7.92
N GLY A 209 26.72 11.17 8.83
CA GLY A 209 27.85 12.09 8.75
C GLY A 209 27.42 13.52 9.05
N ARG A 210 28.32 14.36 9.57
CA ARG A 210 27.99 15.74 9.95
C ARG A 210 27.46 16.55 8.76
N ASN A 211 26.33 17.24 8.94
CA ASN A 211 25.56 17.92 7.89
C ASN A 211 24.95 16.99 6.83
N GLY A 212 25.01 15.68 7.04
CA GLY A 212 24.32 14.70 6.22
C GLY A 212 22.84 14.63 6.56
N SER A 213 22.06 14.12 5.63
CA SER A 213 20.62 14.02 5.78
C SER A 213 20.06 12.80 5.08
N ILE A 214 18.91 12.33 5.55
CA ILE A 214 18.12 11.28 4.89
C ILE A 214 16.64 11.67 4.94
N GLU A 215 15.92 11.35 3.87
CA GLU A 215 14.46 11.40 3.87
C GLU A 215 13.92 9.98 4.03
N LEU A 216 12.99 9.77 4.95
CA LEU A 216 12.42 8.46 5.27
C LEU A 216 10.91 8.48 5.07
N PHE A 217 10.38 7.43 4.45
CA PHE A 217 8.96 7.22 4.24
C PHE A 217 8.48 5.91 4.86
N PHE A 218 7.19 5.86 5.13
CA PHE A 218 6.49 4.78 5.81
C PHE A 218 5.51 4.11 4.85
N GLU A 219 4.97 2.96 5.26
CA GLU A 219 3.97 2.25 4.45
C GLU A 219 2.70 3.08 4.23
N ASN A 220 2.28 3.83 5.26
CA ASN A 220 1.20 4.79 5.22
C ASN A 220 1.73 6.19 5.53
N GLU A 221 1.02 7.24 5.12
CA GLU A 221 1.24 8.58 5.65
C GLU A 221 1.16 8.54 7.18
N ILE A 222 2.05 9.26 7.87
CA ILE A 222 2.06 9.32 9.34
C ILE A 222 1.42 10.63 9.80
N CYS A 223 1.11 10.76 11.07
CA CYS A 223 0.63 12.04 11.61
C CYS A 223 0.85 12.15 13.12
N GLY A 224 0.57 13.32 13.68
CA GLY A 224 0.48 13.50 15.12
C GLY A 224 -0.94 13.37 15.63
N ASP A 225 -1.12 12.75 16.80
CA ASP A 225 -2.42 12.54 17.45
C ASP A 225 -3.03 13.83 18.05
N GLY A 226 -2.23 14.90 18.13
CA GLY A 226 -2.61 16.17 18.76
C GLY A 226 -2.53 16.18 20.29
N ASP A 227 -2.10 15.07 20.89
CA ASP A 227 -1.76 14.93 22.29
C ASP A 227 -0.24 15.00 22.47
N CYS A 228 0.25 16.16 22.89
CA CYS A 228 1.67 16.35 23.15
C CYS A 228 2.24 15.53 24.34
N SER A 229 1.43 14.73 25.03
CA SER A 229 1.87 13.86 26.14
C SER A 229 2.33 12.47 25.68
N THR A 230 2.02 12.09 24.45
CA THR A 230 2.44 10.85 23.79
C THR A 230 3.39 11.19 22.64
N PRO A 231 4.45 10.41 22.43
CA PRO A 231 5.34 10.64 21.29
C PRO A 231 4.69 10.14 20.00
N ASP A 232 4.74 10.97 18.95
CA ASP A 232 4.22 10.60 17.63
C ASP A 232 5.30 9.91 16.77
N LEU A 233 6.56 10.27 16.97
CA LEU A 233 7.71 9.77 16.22
C LEU A 233 8.86 9.45 17.17
N GLU A 234 9.52 8.32 16.91
CA GLU A 234 10.64 7.81 17.66
C GLU A 234 11.84 7.58 16.73
N VAL A 235 12.95 8.25 17.02
CA VAL A 235 14.22 8.02 16.33
C VAL A 235 15.15 7.26 17.27
N TYR A 236 15.53 6.05 16.86
CA TYR A 236 16.36 5.14 17.63
C TYR A 236 17.82 5.34 17.27
N GLU A 237 18.64 5.50 18.31
CA GLU A 237 20.10 5.51 18.26
C GLU A 237 20.62 4.60 19.36
N ILE A 238 21.23 3.49 18.98
CA ILE A 238 21.69 2.43 19.87
C ILE A 238 23.21 2.48 19.87
N THR A 239 23.75 2.94 20.99
CA THR A 239 25.19 3.15 21.08
C THR A 239 25.84 2.09 21.99
N TYR A 240 27.11 1.81 21.68
CA TYR A 240 27.96 0.89 22.42
C TYR A 240 29.18 1.63 22.95
N ASN A 241 29.30 1.72 24.28
CA ASN A 241 30.38 2.45 24.96
C ASN A 241 30.45 3.95 24.58
N GLN A 242 29.31 4.63 24.43
CA GLN A 242 29.28 6.06 24.11
C GLN A 242 29.93 6.87 25.24
N ASN A 243 30.89 7.72 24.88
CA ASN A 243 31.55 8.57 25.87
C ASN A 243 30.65 9.77 26.21
N THR A 244 30.57 10.16 27.48
CA THR A 244 29.82 11.35 27.94
C THR A 244 30.33 12.66 27.34
N GLY A 245 31.52 12.65 26.74
CA GLY A 245 32.11 13.76 26.01
C GLY A 245 31.69 13.90 24.54
N TRP A 246 30.76 13.07 24.03
CA TRP A 246 30.27 13.14 22.66
C TRP A 246 29.00 14.01 22.56
N GLU A 247 28.84 14.67 21.42
CA GLU A 247 27.67 15.45 21.02
C GLU A 247 27.19 14.94 19.66
N GLU A 248 25.98 14.40 19.65
CA GLU A 248 25.25 13.95 18.46
C GLU A 248 23.91 14.70 18.45
N LEU A 249 23.68 15.54 17.45
CA LEU A 249 22.53 16.42 17.35
C LEU A 249 21.83 16.19 16.01
N ILE A 250 20.53 15.94 16.06
CA ILE A 250 19.69 15.86 14.86
C ILE A 250 18.61 16.94 14.86
N SER A 251 18.21 17.34 13.65
CA SER A 251 16.93 17.99 13.40
C SER A 251 16.02 17.10 12.58
N VAL A 252 14.73 17.15 12.90
CA VAL A 252 13.67 16.47 12.17
C VAL A 252 12.76 17.52 11.52
N GLU A 253 12.46 17.31 10.24
CA GLU A 253 11.47 18.06 9.47
C GLU A 253 10.43 17.08 8.92
N ALA A 254 9.16 17.49 8.85
CA ALA A 254 8.08 16.74 8.23
C ALA A 254 7.73 17.36 6.87
N TYR A 255 7.50 16.54 5.85
CA TYR A 255 7.05 16.98 4.53
C TYR A 255 5.57 16.70 4.35
N TYR A 256 4.79 17.77 4.19
CA TYR A 256 3.36 17.72 3.89
C TYR A 256 2.95 19.01 3.16
N GLY A 257 1.87 18.95 2.38
CA GLY A 257 1.38 20.11 1.63
C GLY A 257 2.37 20.68 0.61
N GLY A 258 3.37 19.89 0.20
CA GLY A 258 4.41 20.30 -0.75
C GLY A 258 5.61 21.05 -0.15
N SER A 259 5.76 21.11 1.18
CA SER A 259 6.90 21.77 1.83
C SER A 259 7.38 21.06 3.10
N TYR A 260 8.63 21.36 3.50
CA TYR A 260 9.20 20.91 4.77
C TYR A 260 8.81 21.85 5.91
N HIS A 261 8.43 21.27 7.03
CA HIS A 261 8.06 21.95 8.26
C HIS A 261 8.92 21.43 9.41
N PRO A 262 9.53 22.30 10.24
CA PRO A 262 10.32 21.86 11.39
C PRO A 262 9.46 21.09 12.40
N VAL A 263 9.94 19.92 12.83
CA VAL A 263 9.34 19.12 13.90
C VAL A 263 10.07 19.38 15.21
N GLY A 264 11.39 19.25 15.20
CA GLY A 264 12.19 19.45 16.41
C GLY A 264 13.66 19.14 16.24
N ILE A 265 14.39 19.28 17.34
CA ILE A 265 15.80 18.90 17.46
C ILE A 265 15.98 17.96 18.64
N ALA A 266 16.87 16.99 18.51
CA ALA A 266 17.23 16.10 19.60
C ALA A 266 18.75 16.05 19.76
N LEU A 267 19.19 16.27 21.00
CA LEU A 267 20.60 16.23 21.39
C LEU A 267 20.84 14.96 22.20
N ASN A 268 21.63 14.04 21.66
CA ASN A 268 22.21 12.97 22.44
C ASN A 268 23.59 13.41 22.96
N ALA A 269 23.62 13.77 24.24
CA ALA A 269 24.83 14.22 24.94
C ALA A 269 25.11 13.40 26.21
N ASN A 270 24.27 12.41 26.50
CA ASN A 270 24.28 11.62 27.73
C ASN A 270 24.89 10.25 27.45
N GLY A 271 26.15 10.22 27.04
CA GLY A 271 26.86 8.96 26.80
C GLY A 271 26.86 8.02 28.01
N SER A 272 26.95 6.73 27.75
CA SER A 272 27.07 5.72 28.80
C SER A 272 28.14 4.69 28.44
N THR A 273 28.98 4.39 29.44
CA THR A 273 30.01 3.35 29.36
C THR A 273 29.47 1.96 29.70
N ALA A 274 28.16 1.82 29.93
CA ALA A 274 27.55 0.50 30.03
C ALA A 274 27.53 -0.15 28.64
N VAL A 275 27.54 -1.48 28.61
CA VAL A 275 27.87 -2.28 27.41
C VAL A 275 26.85 -2.10 26.27
N LYS A 276 25.73 -1.41 26.49
CA LYS A 276 24.72 -1.02 25.48
C LYS A 276 23.73 -0.03 26.10
N ASP A 277 23.50 1.10 25.44
CA ASP A 277 22.40 2.01 25.76
C ASP A 277 21.62 2.40 24.52
N SER A 278 20.30 2.37 24.64
CA SER A 278 19.37 2.77 23.58
C SER A 278 18.84 4.15 23.89
N PHE A 279 19.15 5.10 23.03
CA PHE A 279 18.62 6.46 23.07
C PHE A 279 17.46 6.53 22.09
N ILE A 280 16.29 6.85 22.62
CA ILE A 280 15.08 7.05 21.81
C ILE A 280 14.76 8.52 21.89
N ASN A 281 14.80 9.19 20.75
CA ASN A 281 14.43 10.58 20.62
C ASN A 281 12.97 10.68 20.20
N TYR A 282 12.18 11.32 21.05
CA TYR A 282 10.74 11.46 20.90
C TYR A 282 10.40 12.81 20.28
N PHE A 283 9.52 12.80 19.28
CA PHE A 283 9.03 14.01 18.63
C PHE A 283 7.51 13.98 18.52
N ASN A 284 6.92 15.17 18.59
CA ASN A 284 5.50 15.36 18.35
C ASN A 284 5.33 15.91 16.94
N LEU A 285 4.49 15.25 16.15
CA LEU A 285 4.20 15.60 14.78
C LEU A 285 2.99 16.56 14.72
N PRO A 286 2.86 17.35 13.65
CA PRO A 286 1.62 18.10 13.43
C PRO A 286 0.43 17.18 13.17
N CYS A 287 -0.78 17.67 13.45
CA CYS A 287 -2.04 17.00 13.11
C CYS A 287 -2.37 17.13 11.61
N GLU A 288 -1.43 16.70 10.77
CA GLU A 288 -1.52 16.70 9.31
C GLU A 288 -1.02 15.34 8.81
N CYS A 289 -1.49 14.87 7.66
CA CYS A 289 -0.89 13.69 7.03
C CYS A 289 0.49 14.06 6.49
N ILE A 290 1.50 13.31 6.91
CA ILE A 290 2.90 13.52 6.59
C ILE A 290 3.37 12.42 5.66
N GLU A 291 3.84 12.82 4.48
CA GLU A 291 4.28 11.91 3.43
C GLU A 291 5.64 11.28 3.77
N LYS A 292 6.53 12.08 4.37
CA LYS A 292 7.88 11.66 4.77
C LYS A 292 8.49 12.60 5.80
N ILE A 293 9.51 12.13 6.49
CA ILE A 293 10.35 12.96 7.35
C ILE A 293 11.74 13.18 6.72
N ARG A 294 12.42 14.24 7.10
CA ARG A 294 13.86 14.41 6.89
C ARG A 294 14.55 14.47 8.24
N ILE A 295 15.61 13.67 8.38
CA ILE A 295 16.53 13.74 9.51
C ILE A 295 17.84 14.31 9.00
N THR A 296 18.37 15.31 9.69
CA THR A 296 19.66 15.94 9.37
C THR A 296 20.55 15.91 10.59
N ASP A 297 21.78 15.45 10.42
CA ASP A 297 22.82 15.54 11.44
C ASP A 297 23.35 16.97 11.50
N MET A 298 23.07 17.64 12.60
CA MET A 298 23.47 19.01 12.91
C MET A 298 24.62 19.07 13.92
N SER A 299 25.36 17.97 14.12
CA SER A 299 26.43 17.90 15.10
C SER A 299 27.57 18.85 14.70
N THR A 300 27.74 19.93 15.47
CA THR A 300 28.71 21.02 15.17
C THR A 300 29.83 21.13 16.19
N GLY A 301 29.70 20.48 17.36
CA GLY A 301 30.66 20.62 18.47
C GLY A 301 30.55 21.96 19.19
N ALA A 302 29.44 22.67 18.99
CA ALA A 302 29.21 24.00 19.55
C ALA A 302 29.23 24.00 21.10
N SER A 303 28.97 22.87 21.76
CA SER A 303 29.10 22.74 23.21
C SER A 303 30.54 22.58 23.71
N GLY A 304 31.54 22.48 22.82
CA GLY A 304 32.93 22.18 23.17
C GLY A 304 33.20 20.69 23.40
N LYS A 305 32.22 19.82 23.13
CA LYS A 305 32.33 18.36 23.13
C LYS A 305 32.92 17.83 21.82
N GLN A 306 33.41 16.59 21.84
CA GLN A 306 33.87 15.93 20.64
C GLN A 306 32.66 15.57 19.76
N VAL A 307 32.75 15.86 18.47
CA VAL A 307 31.65 15.64 17.51
C VAL A 307 31.77 14.24 16.94
N PHE A 308 30.66 13.50 16.98
CA PHE A 308 30.49 12.23 16.29
C PHE A 308 29.28 12.30 15.35
N ASP A 309 29.24 11.36 14.41
CA ASP A 309 28.15 11.25 13.45
C ASP A 309 26.95 10.61 14.13
N TYR A 310 25.75 11.16 13.92
CA TYR A 310 24.52 10.55 14.42
C TYR A 310 24.23 9.25 13.66
N ASP A 311 24.03 8.17 14.41
CA ASP A 311 23.77 6.83 13.88
C ASP A 311 22.28 6.49 14.09
N ILE A 312 21.54 6.30 13.00
CA ILE A 312 20.11 5.96 13.01
C ILE A 312 19.97 4.43 12.93
N ASP A 313 19.48 3.79 13.97
CA ASP A 313 19.20 2.36 14.00
C ASP A 313 17.78 2.02 13.53
N GLY A 314 16.87 2.98 13.60
CA GLY A 314 15.50 2.82 13.14
C GLY A 314 14.66 4.04 13.44
N VAL A 315 13.56 4.20 12.69
CA VAL A 315 12.59 5.25 12.94
C VAL A 315 11.20 4.66 12.92
N LYS A 316 10.41 4.96 13.95
CA LYS A 316 9.05 4.47 14.14
C LYS A 316 8.09 5.64 14.30
N ALA A 317 6.95 5.59 13.63
CA ALA A 317 5.83 6.50 13.88
C ALA A 317 4.75 5.79 14.68
N ASN A 318 4.15 6.41 15.70
CA ASN A 318 3.14 5.76 16.52
C ASN A 318 1.72 5.91 15.97
N TYR A 319 1.53 6.78 14.96
CA TYR A 319 0.22 7.04 14.37
C TYR A 319 0.28 7.09 12.84
N TRP A 320 -0.80 6.61 12.22
CA TRP A 320 -1.03 6.63 10.78
C TRP A 320 -2.14 7.61 10.43
N CYS A 321 -1.98 8.25 9.28
CA CYS A 321 -3.03 8.98 8.62
C CYS A 321 -3.82 8.04 7.72
N ILE A 322 -5.03 7.68 8.13
CA ILE A 322 -5.98 6.92 7.32
C ILE A 322 -7.00 7.85 6.70
N SER A 323 -7.60 7.41 5.58
CA SER A 323 -8.70 8.12 4.94
C SER A 323 -10.00 7.39 5.27
N GLU A 324 -10.95 8.09 5.85
CA GLU A 324 -12.31 7.60 6.04
C GLU A 324 -13.22 8.22 5.00
N TYR A 325 -13.97 7.37 4.31
CA TYR A 325 -14.86 7.76 3.23
C TYR A 325 -16.30 7.71 3.70
N THR A 326 -17.05 8.78 3.46
CA THR A 326 -18.49 8.83 3.71
C THR A 326 -19.22 9.06 2.41
N CYS A 327 -20.03 8.08 2.02
CA CYS A 327 -20.78 8.12 0.77
C CYS A 327 -22.04 8.96 0.97
N THR A 328 -22.27 9.86 0.04
CA THR A 328 -23.49 10.67 -0.02
C THR A 328 -24.61 9.92 -0.75
N ASP A 329 -25.82 10.47 -0.72
CA ASP A 329 -26.97 9.91 -1.45
C ASP A 329 -26.89 10.15 -2.99
N ASP A 330 -25.85 10.84 -3.48
CA ASP A 330 -25.64 11.08 -4.91
C ASP A 330 -24.88 9.91 -5.54
N CYS A 331 -25.64 8.90 -5.97
CA CYS A 331 -25.13 7.63 -6.47
C CYS A 331 -25.50 7.36 -7.93
N GLU A 332 -24.59 6.72 -8.64
CA GLU A 332 -24.73 6.26 -10.00
C GLU A 332 -24.42 4.75 -10.08
N THR A 333 -25.14 4.05 -10.96
CA THR A 333 -24.77 2.68 -11.32
C THR A 333 -23.59 2.73 -12.27
N ALA A 334 -22.63 1.83 -12.11
CA ALA A 334 -21.44 1.72 -12.95
C ALA A 334 -21.22 0.28 -13.44
N TRP A 335 -20.72 0.14 -14.66
CA TRP A 335 -20.45 -1.16 -15.28
C TRP A 335 -19.05 -1.24 -15.85
N GLY A 336 -18.41 -2.39 -15.71
CA GLY A 336 -17.17 -2.70 -16.42
C GLY A 336 -17.41 -2.69 -17.93
N ASN A 337 -16.55 -1.98 -18.65
CA ASN A 337 -16.68 -1.72 -20.08
C ASN A 337 -16.66 -3.02 -20.88
N GLY A 338 -17.63 -3.19 -21.78
CA GLY A 338 -17.73 -4.40 -22.59
C GLY A 338 -18.93 -4.38 -23.55
N ALA A 339 -19.40 -5.57 -23.89
CA ALA A 339 -20.58 -5.76 -24.72
C ALA A 339 -21.87 -5.54 -23.91
N SER A 340 -22.92 -5.02 -24.55
CA SER A 340 -24.21 -4.86 -23.90
C SER A 340 -24.89 -6.20 -23.65
N PHE A 341 -25.55 -6.35 -22.50
CA PHE A 341 -26.51 -7.42 -22.28
C PHE A 341 -27.63 -7.37 -23.35
N PRO A 342 -28.26 -8.52 -23.70
CA PRO A 342 -29.27 -8.60 -24.75
C PRO A 342 -30.60 -7.90 -24.40
N GLY A 343 -30.72 -7.39 -23.19
CA GLY A 343 -31.87 -6.61 -22.72
C GLY A 343 -31.90 -5.18 -23.26
N ASN A 344 -32.97 -4.46 -22.90
CA ASN A 344 -33.14 -3.04 -23.25
C ASN A 344 -32.63 -2.16 -22.10
N ASN A 345 -31.35 -2.32 -21.74
CA ASN A 345 -30.66 -1.46 -20.79
C ASN A 345 -29.20 -1.26 -21.23
N TRP A 346 -28.45 -0.47 -20.48
CA TRP A 346 -27.05 -0.18 -20.78
C TRP A 346 -26.07 -1.07 -20.01
N ALA A 347 -26.56 -2.12 -19.34
CA ALA A 347 -25.69 -3.02 -18.60
C ALA A 347 -24.71 -3.73 -19.54
N MET A 348 -23.49 -3.95 -19.05
CA MET A 348 -22.40 -4.51 -19.84
C MET A 348 -21.83 -5.78 -19.22
N TYR A 349 -21.26 -6.63 -20.06
CA TYR A 349 -20.39 -7.73 -19.67
C TYR A 349 -19.16 -7.71 -20.57
N PHE A 350 -18.05 -8.28 -20.13
CA PHE A 350 -16.85 -8.44 -20.95
C PHE A 350 -16.41 -9.89 -21.01
N GLU A 351 -15.78 -10.23 -22.13
CA GLU A 351 -15.13 -11.53 -22.31
C GLU A 351 -13.71 -11.41 -21.77
N TYR A 352 -13.37 -12.26 -20.80
CA TYR A 352 -12.00 -12.39 -20.32
C TYR A 352 -11.13 -12.95 -21.45
N PRO A 353 -10.01 -12.31 -21.82
CA PRO A 353 -9.13 -12.83 -22.85
C PRO A 353 -8.60 -14.18 -22.38
N SER A 354 -8.97 -15.25 -23.09
CA SER A 354 -8.51 -16.61 -22.79
C SER A 354 -6.99 -16.64 -22.63
N CYS A 355 -6.48 -17.34 -21.60
CA CYS A 355 -5.04 -17.51 -21.47
C CYS A 355 -4.49 -18.27 -22.69
N MET A 356 -3.39 -17.79 -23.26
CA MET A 356 -2.60 -18.58 -24.19
C MET A 356 -1.81 -19.58 -23.35
N CYS A 357 -2.20 -20.85 -23.36
CA CYS A 357 -1.34 -21.91 -22.85
C CYS A 357 -0.28 -22.17 -23.92
N ASP A 358 0.97 -21.83 -23.62
CA ASP A 358 2.14 -22.14 -24.48
C ASP A 358 2.47 -23.64 -24.43
#